data_AF-A0A7C6SJL9-F1
#
_entry.id   AF-A0A7C6SJL9-F1
#
_cell.length_a   1.000
_cell.length_b   1.000
_cell.length_c   1.000
_cell.angle_alpha   90.00
_cell.angle_beta   90.00
_cell.angle_gamma   90.00
#
_symmetry.space_group_name_H-M   'P 1'
#
loop_
_entity.id
_entity.type
_entity.pdbx_description
1 polymer ?
#
loop_
_entity_poly.entity_id
_entity_poly.type
_entity_poly.pdbx_seq_one_letter_code
_entity_poly.pdbx_strand_id
1 'polypeptide(L)'
;MNNSVISKSMTIKLDSELPPIAKFKDGIRRAPKRELTLTKREIGIALENALRYIPEEHHQLLVEEFLDELLTHGRIYGYRYRPQENIKGKSINKYKGKSVEGKAFQVMIDNNLDFDVALYPYELVTYGETGQVCQNWMQYRLLMKYLEELTDEQTLVVSSGHPVG
;
A
#
# COMPACT_ATOMS: atom_id res chain seq x y z
N MET A 1 10.32 -3.69 18.83
CA MET A 1 8.92 -3.38 19.21
C MET A 1 8.05 -4.54 18.74
N ASN A 2 7.11 -5.02 19.55
CA ASN A 2 6.27 -6.16 19.18
C ASN A 2 5.05 -5.70 18.34
N ASN A 3 4.64 -6.46 17.32
CA ASN A 3 3.53 -6.13 16.42
C ASN A 3 2.19 -5.96 17.18
N SER A 4 1.95 -6.78 18.20
CA SER A 4 0.82 -6.61 19.12
C SER A 4 0.76 -5.21 19.77
N VAL A 5 1.91 -4.62 20.12
CA VAL A 5 1.97 -3.27 20.73
C VAL A 5 1.66 -2.20 19.69
N ILE A 6 2.24 -2.30 18.49
CA ILE A 6 1.99 -1.37 17.37
C ILE A 6 0.50 -1.40 17.00
N SER A 7 -0.07 -2.59 16.85
CA SER A 7 -1.50 -2.75 16.57
C SER A 7 -2.34 -2.11 17.68
N LYS A 8 -2.04 -2.33 18.97
CA LYS A 8 -2.80 -1.72 20.07
C LYS A 8 -2.75 -0.20 20.08
N SER A 9 -1.65 0.42 19.63
CA SER A 9 -1.54 1.89 19.53
C SER A 9 -2.24 2.49 18.31
N MET A 10 -2.56 1.70 17.29
CA MET A 10 -3.22 2.21 16.08
C MET A 10 -4.74 2.25 16.24
N THR A 11 -5.33 3.44 16.08
CA THR A 11 -6.79 3.61 16.05
C THR A 11 -7.39 3.14 14.72
N ILE A 12 -6.67 3.35 13.62
CA ILE A 12 -7.08 2.94 12.27
C ILE A 12 -6.18 1.79 11.83
N LYS A 13 -6.79 0.69 11.39
CA LYS A 13 -6.10 -0.56 11.02
C LYS A 13 -6.60 -1.10 9.69
N LEU A 14 -5.80 -1.98 9.09
CA LEU A 14 -6.28 -2.83 8.00
C LEU A 14 -7.33 -3.80 8.52
N ASP A 15 -8.21 -4.23 7.62
CA ASP A 15 -9.25 -5.20 7.95
C ASP A 15 -8.62 -6.53 8.35
N SER A 16 -9.21 -7.23 9.32
CA SER A 16 -8.69 -8.51 9.80
C SER A 16 -8.86 -9.63 8.78
N GLU A 17 -9.81 -9.49 7.84
CA GLU A 17 -10.00 -10.48 6.77
C GLU A 17 -8.96 -10.31 5.67
N LEU A 18 -8.33 -11.42 5.28
CA LEU A 18 -7.38 -11.40 4.18
C LEU A 18 -8.07 -11.12 2.85
N PRO A 19 -7.57 -10.16 2.06
CA PRO A 19 -8.05 -9.97 0.70
C PRO A 19 -7.78 -11.21 -0.16
N PRO A 20 -8.56 -11.43 -1.23
CA PRO A 20 -8.27 -12.48 -2.19
C PRO A 20 -6.92 -12.24 -2.87
N ILE A 21 -6.33 -13.31 -3.39
CA ILE A 21 -5.09 -13.23 -4.19
C ILE A 21 -5.27 -12.22 -5.32
N ALA A 22 -4.27 -11.38 -5.52
CA ALA A 22 -4.28 -10.34 -6.55
C ALA A 22 -4.28 -10.95 -7.95
N LYS A 23 -5.23 -10.49 -8.78
CA LYS A 23 -5.26 -10.80 -10.20
C LYS A 23 -4.55 -9.71 -10.99
N PHE A 24 -3.77 -10.11 -11.98
CA PHE A 24 -3.08 -9.21 -12.91
C PHE A 24 -3.64 -9.40 -14.31
N LYS A 25 -3.77 -8.31 -15.05
CA LYS A 25 -4.14 -8.33 -16.46
C LYS A 25 -2.87 -8.37 -17.29
N ASP A 26 -2.87 -9.22 -18.31
CA ASP A 26 -1.78 -9.30 -19.28
C ASP A 26 -1.68 -7.99 -20.08
N GLY A 27 -0.47 -7.70 -20.56
CA GLY A 27 -0.19 -6.52 -21.38
C GLY A 27 -0.05 -5.20 -20.61
N ILE A 28 -0.29 -5.18 -19.30
CA ILE A 28 0.00 -4.02 -18.46
C ILE A 28 1.49 -4.01 -18.08
N ARG A 29 2.13 -2.86 -18.29
CA ARG A 29 3.55 -2.66 -18.02
C ARG A 29 3.85 -2.91 -16.53
N ARG A 30 4.97 -3.59 -16.25
CA ARG A 30 5.46 -3.92 -14.89
C ARG A 30 6.80 -3.24 -14.63
N ALA A 31 7.04 -2.82 -13.39
CA ALA A 31 8.33 -2.25 -13.03
C ALA A 31 9.46 -3.29 -13.20
N PRO A 32 10.65 -2.88 -13.68
CA PRO A 32 11.77 -3.79 -13.79
C PRO A 32 12.18 -4.32 -12.42
N LYS A 33 12.70 -5.55 -12.39
CA LYS A 33 13.26 -6.14 -11.17
C LYS A 33 14.39 -5.26 -10.65
N ARG A 34 14.36 -4.95 -9.35
CA ARG A 34 15.50 -4.34 -8.67
C ARG A 34 16.49 -5.39 -8.21
N GLU A 35 17.77 -5.08 -8.32
CA GLU A 35 18.81 -5.93 -7.76
C GLU A 35 18.62 -6.05 -6.25
N LEU A 36 18.55 -7.30 -5.78
CA LEU A 36 18.42 -7.62 -4.36
C LEU A 36 19.82 -7.74 -3.78
N THR A 37 20.28 -6.69 -3.10
CA THR A 37 21.58 -6.66 -2.41
C THR A 37 21.47 -6.95 -0.91
N LEU A 38 20.27 -7.31 -0.43
CA LEU A 38 20.00 -7.51 0.99
C LEU A 38 20.59 -8.83 1.50
N THR A 39 21.22 -8.76 2.67
CA THR A 39 21.63 -9.92 3.45
C THR A 39 20.42 -10.67 4.03
N LYS A 40 20.61 -11.91 4.48
CA LYS A 40 19.55 -12.69 5.15
C LYS A 40 18.93 -11.95 6.34
N ARG A 41 19.74 -11.20 7.09
CA ARG A 41 19.29 -10.39 8.23
C ARG A 41 18.41 -9.23 7.76
N GLU A 42 18.83 -8.52 6.72
CA GLU A 42 18.07 -7.39 6.17
C GLU A 42 16.77 -7.84 5.49
N ILE A 43 16.76 -9.02 4.87
CA ILE A 43 15.54 -9.66 4.37
C ILE A 43 14.56 -9.90 5.52
N GLY A 44 15.03 -10.45 6.65
CA GLY A 44 14.21 -10.62 7.85
C GLY A 44 13.59 -9.30 8.34
N ILE A 45 14.39 -8.24 8.41
CA ILE A 45 13.92 -6.90 8.81
C ILE A 45 12.90 -6.34 7.80
N ALA A 46 13.13 -6.53 6.49
CA ALA A 46 12.20 -6.08 5.46
C ALA A 46 10.83 -6.78 5.57
N LEU A 47 10.83 -8.08 5.84
CA LEU A 47 9.61 -8.86 6.07
C LEU A 47 8.88 -8.41 7.34
N GLU A 48 9.59 -8.24 8.46
CA GLU A 48 9.02 -7.70 9.70
C GLU A 48 8.38 -6.33 9.48
N ASN A 49 9.06 -5.44 8.75
CA ASN A 49 8.56 -4.11 8.42
C ASN A 49 7.31 -4.14 7.54
N ALA A 50 7.20 -5.10 6.62
CA ALA A 50 6.00 -5.28 5.79
C ALA A 50 4.82 -5.83 6.60
N LEU A 51 5.09 -6.75 7.54
CA LEU A 51 4.09 -7.41 8.37
C LEU A 51 3.57 -6.53 9.52
N ARG A 52 4.20 -5.39 9.82
CA ARG A 52 3.86 -4.53 10.98
C ARG A 52 2.41 -4.03 11.03
N TYR A 53 1.73 -3.97 9.88
CA TYR A 53 0.33 -3.50 9.76
C TYR A 53 -0.69 -4.63 9.82
N ILE A 54 -0.23 -5.87 9.89
CA ILE A 54 -1.00 -7.06 9.58
C ILE A 54 -1.24 -7.83 10.88
N PRO A 55 -2.44 -8.35 11.13
CA PRO A 55 -2.69 -9.29 12.23
C PRO A 55 -1.73 -10.48 12.22
N GLU A 56 -1.22 -10.86 13.40
CA GLU A 56 -0.22 -11.93 13.56
C GLU A 56 -0.70 -13.29 13.02
N GLU A 57 -2.01 -13.55 13.06
CA GLU A 57 -2.64 -14.75 12.51
C GLU A 57 -2.37 -14.95 11.01
N HIS A 58 -2.10 -13.88 10.26
CA HIS A 58 -1.83 -13.95 8.82
C HIS A 58 -0.36 -13.95 8.47
N HIS A 59 0.54 -13.80 9.44
CA HIS A 59 1.98 -13.62 9.18
C HIS A 59 2.59 -14.82 8.50
N GLN A 60 2.20 -16.04 8.89
CA GLN A 60 2.75 -17.26 8.29
C GLN A 60 2.44 -17.37 6.80
N LEU A 61 1.23 -17.00 6.38
CA LEU A 61 0.87 -17.02 4.97
C LEU A 61 1.55 -15.88 4.21
N LEU A 62 1.50 -14.67 4.76
CA LEU A 62 1.96 -13.47 4.05
C LEU A 62 3.48 -13.35 4.00
N VAL A 63 4.21 -13.94 4.94
CA VAL A 63 5.67 -13.94 4.87
C VAL A 63 6.17 -14.70 3.66
N GLU A 64 5.50 -15.79 3.27
CA GLU A 64 5.85 -16.56 2.07
C GLU A 64 5.60 -15.73 0.81
N GLU A 65 4.46 -15.05 0.73
CA GLU A 65 4.12 -14.15 -0.38
C GLU A 65 5.08 -12.96 -0.48
N PHE A 66 5.38 -12.30 0.64
CA PHE A 66 6.27 -11.15 0.65
C PHE A 66 7.72 -11.55 0.36
N LEU A 67 8.13 -12.74 0.77
CA LEU A 67 9.43 -13.29 0.39
C LEU A 67 9.50 -13.56 -1.10
N ASP A 68 8.46 -14.18 -1.69
CA ASP A 68 8.39 -14.38 -3.14
C ASP A 68 8.46 -13.06 -3.90
N GLU A 69 7.68 -12.06 -3.50
CA GLU A 69 7.73 -10.72 -4.09
C GLU A 69 9.13 -10.10 -4.01
N LEU A 70 9.78 -10.21 -2.85
CA LEU A 70 11.12 -9.68 -2.64
C LEU A 70 12.16 -10.37 -3.54
N LEU A 71 12.06 -11.68 -3.73
CA LEU A 71 13.00 -12.45 -4.56
C LEU A 71 12.75 -12.25 -6.06
N THR A 72 11.48 -12.14 -6.46
CA THR A 72 11.08 -12.00 -7.86
C THR A 72 11.22 -10.56 -8.36
N HIS A 73 10.82 -9.57 -7.56
CA HIS A 73 10.78 -8.16 -7.95
C HIS A 73 11.83 -7.28 -7.27
N GLY A 74 12.49 -7.77 -6.23
CA GLY A 74 13.44 -6.98 -5.44
C GLY A 74 12.77 -6.06 -4.42
N ARG A 75 11.45 -6.13 -4.26
CA ARG A 75 10.63 -5.30 -3.35
C ARG A 75 9.38 -6.03 -2.90
N ILE A 76 8.87 -5.63 -1.73
CA ILE A 76 7.57 -6.08 -1.21
C ILE A 76 6.54 -5.01 -1.55
N TYR A 77 5.68 -5.27 -2.52
CA TYR A 77 4.56 -4.41 -2.90
C TYR A 77 3.28 -4.78 -2.13
N GLY A 78 3.21 -5.99 -1.61
CA GLY A 78 2.05 -6.55 -0.93
C GLY A 78 0.86 -6.67 -1.86
N TYR A 79 1.06 -7.32 -3.01
CA TYR A 79 0.09 -7.35 -4.10
C TYR A 79 -1.29 -7.81 -3.66
N ARG A 80 -1.39 -8.75 -2.72
CA ARG A 80 -2.66 -9.20 -2.14
C ARG A 80 -3.53 -8.03 -1.64
N TYR A 81 -2.94 -6.97 -1.11
CA TYR A 81 -3.66 -5.79 -0.63
C TYR A 81 -4.04 -4.81 -1.74
N ARG A 82 -3.68 -5.05 -3.00
CA ARG A 82 -4.14 -4.25 -4.14
C ARG A 82 -5.66 -4.40 -4.32
N PRO A 83 -6.40 -3.30 -4.55
CA PRO A 83 -7.79 -3.39 -5.02
C PRO A 83 -7.87 -4.23 -6.30
N GLN A 84 -8.82 -5.16 -6.42
CA GLN A 84 -8.88 -6.04 -7.60
C GLN A 84 -9.19 -5.26 -8.88
N GLU A 85 -10.09 -4.29 -8.79
CA GLU A 85 -10.44 -3.39 -9.87
C GLU A 85 -9.28 -2.46 -10.24
N ASN A 86 -9.29 -1.99 -11.48
CA ASN A 86 -8.37 -0.94 -11.89
C ASN A 86 -8.71 0.34 -11.12
N ILE A 87 -7.70 0.94 -10.51
CA ILE A 87 -7.86 2.23 -9.86
C ILE A 87 -8.05 3.27 -10.96
N LYS A 88 -8.96 4.21 -10.69
CA LYS A 88 -9.21 5.40 -11.49
C LYS A 88 -9.63 6.55 -10.59
N GLY A 89 -9.24 7.77 -10.93
CA GLY A 89 -9.78 8.96 -10.29
C GLY A 89 -11.28 9.07 -10.55
N LYS A 90 -12.11 8.98 -9.50
CA LYS A 90 -13.57 9.07 -9.62
C LYS A 90 -14.04 10.48 -9.29
N SER A 91 -15.32 10.77 -9.55
CA SER A 91 -15.96 11.96 -9.01
C SER A 91 -15.85 11.97 -7.47
N ILE A 92 -15.55 13.14 -6.89
CA ILE A 92 -15.37 13.33 -5.45
C ILE A 92 -16.53 12.77 -4.60
N ASN A 93 -17.75 12.82 -5.14
CA ASN A 93 -18.97 12.31 -4.48
C ASN A 93 -18.99 10.78 -4.32
N LYS A 94 -18.10 10.04 -4.98
CA LYS A 94 -17.97 8.58 -4.85
C LYS A 94 -17.02 8.17 -3.73
N TYR A 95 -16.26 9.10 -3.16
CA TYR A 95 -15.33 8.84 -2.07
C TYR A 95 -16.02 9.03 -0.72
N LYS A 96 -15.70 8.13 0.22
CA LYS A 96 -16.10 8.25 1.62
C LYS A 96 -15.16 9.23 2.31
N GLY A 97 -15.65 9.93 3.33
CA GLY A 97 -14.85 10.93 4.02
C GLY A 97 -15.67 11.87 4.88
N LYS A 98 -15.10 12.34 5.99
CA LYS A 98 -15.67 13.37 6.86
C LYS A 98 -15.46 14.79 6.33
N SER A 99 -14.34 15.05 5.66
CA SER A 99 -14.00 16.33 5.02
C SER A 99 -14.04 16.25 3.49
N VAL A 100 -14.19 17.39 2.82
CA VAL A 100 -14.14 17.48 1.34
C VAL A 100 -12.69 17.35 0.86
N GLU A 101 -11.76 17.94 1.61
CA GLU A 101 -10.32 17.92 1.38
C GLU A 101 -9.79 16.48 1.44
N GLY A 102 -10.18 15.71 2.46
CA GLY A 102 -9.84 14.29 2.57
C GLY A 102 -10.31 13.48 1.36
N LYS A 103 -11.51 13.75 0.84
CA LYS A 103 -12.01 13.12 -0.39
C LYS A 103 -11.24 13.58 -1.63
N ALA A 104 -10.90 14.86 -1.72
CA ALA A 104 -10.12 15.40 -2.82
C ALA A 104 -8.71 14.77 -2.88
N PHE A 105 -8.07 14.55 -1.73
CA PHE A 105 -6.79 13.82 -1.68
C PHE A 105 -6.93 12.38 -2.18
N GLN A 106 -8.00 11.67 -1.83
CA GLN A 106 -8.25 10.32 -2.35
C GLN A 106 -8.39 10.31 -3.87
N VAL A 107 -9.12 11.28 -4.46
CA VAL A 107 -9.25 11.43 -5.92
C VAL A 107 -7.87 11.59 -6.57
N MET A 108 -7.03 12.46 -6.02
CA MET A 108 -5.70 12.75 -6.58
C MET A 108 -4.74 11.57 -6.45
N ILE A 109 -4.80 10.83 -5.34
CA ILE A 109 -4.00 9.62 -5.14
C ILE A 109 -4.43 8.53 -6.13
N ASP A 110 -5.74 8.30 -6.29
CA ASP A 110 -6.26 7.33 -7.25
C ASP A 110 -5.91 7.74 -8.69
N ASN A 111 -5.92 9.03 -9.02
CA ASN A 111 -5.49 9.53 -10.33
C ASN A 111 -4.02 9.19 -10.61
N ASN A 112 -3.13 9.33 -9.63
CA ASN A 112 -1.72 8.96 -9.78
C ASN A 112 -1.50 7.45 -9.96
N LEU A 113 -2.47 6.63 -9.53
CA LEU A 113 -2.48 5.17 -9.66
C LEU A 113 -3.41 4.67 -10.77
N ASP A 114 -4.00 5.59 -11.56
CA ASP A 114 -4.85 5.22 -12.67
C ASP A 114 -4.04 4.44 -13.71
N PHE A 115 -4.62 3.37 -14.25
CA PHE A 115 -3.97 2.50 -15.22
C PHE A 115 -3.70 3.22 -16.56
N ASP A 116 -4.41 4.32 -16.83
CA ASP A 116 -4.17 5.16 -18.00
C ASP A 116 -3.11 6.25 -17.75
N VAL A 117 -2.69 6.44 -16.49
CA VAL A 117 -1.76 7.51 -16.06
C VAL A 117 -0.43 6.95 -15.57
N ALA A 118 -0.48 5.93 -14.72
CA ALA A 118 0.68 5.38 -14.03
C ALA A 118 1.56 4.57 -14.97
N LEU A 119 2.87 4.76 -14.88
CA LEU A 119 3.86 3.99 -15.63
C LEU A 119 3.85 2.49 -15.25
N TYR A 120 3.77 2.20 -13.95
CA TYR A 120 3.66 0.85 -13.40
C TYR A 120 2.56 0.81 -12.34
N PRO A 121 1.28 0.70 -12.75
CA PRO A 121 0.15 0.84 -11.83
C PRO A 121 0.15 -0.23 -10.75
N TYR A 122 0.62 -1.44 -11.05
CA TYR A 122 0.72 -2.53 -10.07
C TYR A 122 1.81 -2.32 -9.01
N GLU A 123 2.86 -1.56 -9.33
CA GLU A 123 4.00 -1.27 -8.46
C GLU A 123 3.95 0.14 -7.83
N LEU A 124 2.78 0.79 -7.95
CA LEU A 124 2.49 2.13 -7.44
C LEU A 124 3.39 3.23 -8.01
N VAL A 125 3.96 3.04 -9.20
CA VAL A 125 4.86 4.02 -9.84
C VAL A 125 4.10 4.84 -10.88
N THR A 126 4.06 6.16 -10.69
CA THR A 126 3.40 7.07 -11.63
C THR A 126 4.33 7.48 -12.77
N TYR A 127 5.57 7.86 -12.48
CA TYR A 127 6.54 8.29 -13.49
C TYR A 127 7.99 8.07 -13.06
N GLY A 128 8.92 8.30 -13.99
CA GLY A 128 10.36 8.33 -13.70
C GLY A 128 10.94 7.00 -13.21
N GLU A 129 10.31 5.88 -13.59
CA GLU A 129 10.67 4.48 -13.23
C GLU A 129 10.59 4.14 -11.73
N THR A 130 10.75 5.13 -10.85
CA THR A 130 10.82 4.94 -9.39
C THR A 130 9.96 5.93 -8.60
N GLY A 131 9.29 6.89 -9.26
CA GLY A 131 8.40 7.86 -8.62
C GLY A 131 7.12 7.18 -8.13
N GLN A 132 7.15 6.71 -6.89
CA GLN A 132 6.06 5.96 -6.27
C GLN A 132 5.10 6.82 -5.45
N VAL A 133 3.83 6.43 -5.43
CA VAL A 133 2.78 7.04 -4.61
C VAL A 133 2.84 6.54 -3.16
N CYS A 134 2.92 5.22 -2.97
CA CYS A 134 3.19 4.58 -1.69
C CYS A 134 4.23 3.46 -1.90
N GLN A 135 4.86 2.99 -0.82
CA GLN A 135 5.87 1.94 -0.94
C GLN A 135 5.25 0.56 -1.21
N ASN A 136 4.04 0.34 -0.69
CA ASN A 136 3.27 -0.90 -0.87
C ASN A 136 1.75 -0.64 -0.77
N TRP A 137 0.97 -1.64 -1.14
CA TRP A 137 -0.50 -1.57 -1.15
C TRP A 137 -1.13 -1.53 0.24
N MET A 138 -0.46 -2.07 1.27
CA MET A 138 -0.90 -1.92 2.67
C MET A 138 -0.92 -0.45 3.08
N GLN A 139 0.13 0.30 2.74
CA GLN A 139 0.21 1.74 2.98
C GLN A 139 -0.87 2.51 2.22
N TYR A 140 -1.13 2.18 0.95
CA TYR A 140 -2.22 2.79 0.19
C TYR A 140 -3.58 2.58 0.89
N ARG A 141 -3.92 1.34 1.27
CA ARG A 141 -5.20 1.06 1.94
C ARG A 141 -5.33 1.77 3.29
N LEU A 142 -4.23 1.81 4.04
CA LEU A 142 -4.20 2.49 5.32
C LEU A 142 -4.36 4.01 5.14
N LEU A 143 -3.67 4.60 4.16
CA LEU A 143 -3.80 6.01 3.79
C LEU A 143 -5.24 6.37 3.40
N MET A 144 -5.89 5.54 2.57
CA MET A 144 -7.31 5.73 2.22
C MET A 144 -8.20 5.75 3.47
N LYS A 145 -8.02 4.79 4.39
CA LYS A 145 -8.78 4.76 5.65
C LYS A 145 -8.53 6.00 6.53
N TYR A 146 -7.29 6.49 6.60
CA TYR A 146 -7.01 7.75 7.30
C TYR A 146 -7.72 8.94 6.66
N LEU A 147 -7.71 9.04 5.33
CA LEU A 147 -8.39 10.12 4.61
C LEU A 147 -9.93 10.05 4.71
N GLU A 148 -10.50 8.85 4.88
CA GLU A 148 -11.92 8.69 5.17
C GLU A 148 -12.30 9.29 6.55
N GLU A 149 -11.40 9.19 7.53
CA GLU A 149 -11.64 9.64 8.89
C GLU A 149 -11.17 11.08 9.18
N LEU A 150 -10.38 11.66 8.27
CA LEU A 150 -9.79 13.00 8.38
C LEU A 150 -10.86 14.10 8.42
N THR A 151 -10.85 14.89 9.50
CA THR A 151 -11.64 16.14 9.61
C THR A 151 -10.82 17.37 9.19
N ASP A 152 -11.49 18.50 9.05
CA ASP A 152 -10.91 19.81 8.76
C ASP A 152 -10.06 20.39 9.92
N GLU A 153 -10.12 19.79 11.10
CA GLU A 153 -9.33 20.15 12.28
C GLU A 153 -8.07 19.27 12.47
N GLN A 154 -7.83 18.33 11.56
CA GLN A 154 -6.75 17.34 11.68
C GLN A 154 -5.70 17.50 10.57
N THR A 155 -4.50 17.00 10.83
CA THR A 155 -3.43 16.91 9.82
C THR A 155 -2.90 15.48 9.80
N LEU A 156 -2.95 14.84 8.63
CA LEU A 156 -2.35 13.53 8.42
C LEU A 156 -0.88 13.69 8.00
N VAL A 157 0.04 13.09 8.76
CA VAL A 157 1.46 13.10 8.44
C VAL A 157 1.83 11.85 7.64
N VAL A 158 2.38 12.03 6.44
CA VAL A 158 2.85 10.95 5.58
C VAL A 158 4.36 11.05 5.38
N SER A 159 5.11 10.02 5.82
CA SER A 159 6.57 9.96 5.71
C SER A 159 6.98 8.94 4.66
N SER A 160 7.47 9.42 3.51
CA SER A 160 7.92 8.57 2.39
C SER A 160 6.90 7.50 1.97
N GLY A 161 5.60 7.86 1.98
CA GLY A 161 4.48 6.97 1.65
C GLY A 161 3.87 6.23 2.85
N HIS A 162 4.51 6.22 4.02
CA HIS A 162 3.94 5.65 5.23
C HIS A 162 3.06 6.69 5.95
N PRO A 163 1.74 6.43 6.16
CA PRO A 163 0.92 7.28 7.01
C PRO A 163 1.29 7.04 8.48
N VAL A 164 1.84 8.07 9.14
CA VAL A 164 2.34 8.00 10.52
C VAL A 164 1.19 8.23 11.52
N GLY A 165 0.23 9.09 11.16
CA GLY A 165 -0.91 9.47 11.98
C GLY A 165 -1.38 10.88 11.67
#